data_AF-A0A249E1S2-F1
#
_entry.id   AF-A0A249E1S2-F1
#
_cell.length_a   1.000
_cell.length_b   1.000
_cell.length_c   1.000
_cell.angle_alpha   90.00
_cell.angle_beta   90.00
_cell.angle_gamma   90.00
#
_symmetry.space_group_name_H-M   'P 1'
#
loop_
_entity.id
_entity.type
_entity.pdbx_description
1 polymer ?
#
loop_
_entity_poly.entity_id
_entity_poly.type
_entity_poly.pdbx_seq_one_letter_code
_entity_poly.pdbx_strand_id
1 'polypeptide(L)'
;MTVPIRKVIYTTNTIESVNRQIRKIIKNKGVFPDDKSITKIVYLALKHAAKKWTMPIKEWSLALNQFEILCGNFKYELLENDF
;
A
#
# COMPACT_ATOMS: atom_id res chain seq x y z
N MET A 1 3.68 -4.46 21.24
CA MET A 1 3.37 -4.81 19.84
C MET A 1 3.96 -6.18 19.52
N THR A 2 3.13 -7.15 19.13
CA THR A 2 3.51 -8.56 18.91
C THR A 2 4.42 -8.73 17.68
N VAL A 3 5.22 -9.81 17.65
CA VAL A 3 6.15 -10.12 16.55
C VAL A 3 5.52 -10.14 15.15
N PRO A 4 4.33 -10.75 14.90
CA PRO A 4 3.71 -10.75 13.57
C PRO A 4 3.22 -9.36 13.12
N ILE A 5 2.65 -8.54 14.02
CA ILE A 5 2.25 -7.16 13.70
C ILE A 5 3.47 -6.33 13.29
N ARG A 6 4.57 -6.45 14.05
CA ARG A 6 5.83 -5.77 13.73
C ARG A 6 6.35 -6.14 12.35
N LYS A 7 6.29 -7.42 11.96
CA LYS A 7 6.74 -7.87 10.63
C LYS A 7 5.93 -7.23 9.51
N VAL A 8 4.62 -7.10 9.66
CA VAL A 8 3.77 -6.48 8.63
C VAL A 8 3.99 -4.96 8.55
N ILE A 9 4.10 -4.28 9.68
CA ILE A 9 4.26 -2.81 9.72
C ILE A 9 5.66 -2.38 9.27
N TYR A 10 6.70 -3.06 9.74
CA TYR A 10 8.08 -2.64 9.48
C TYR A 10 8.63 -3.14 8.14
N THR A 11 7.88 -3.91 7.35
CA THR A 11 8.27 -4.20 5.96
C THR A 11 8.15 -2.95 5.11
N THR A 12 9.25 -2.20 4.98
CA THR A 12 9.36 -1.05 4.06
C THR A 12 9.43 -1.48 2.59
N ASN A 13 9.66 -2.77 2.31
CA ASN A 13 9.74 -3.36 0.97
C ASN A 13 8.57 -2.97 0.05
N THR A 14 7.35 -2.87 0.60
CA THR A 14 6.15 -2.49 -0.17
C THR A 14 6.22 -1.04 -0.63
N ILE A 15 6.53 -0.12 0.28
CA ILE A 15 6.68 1.32 0.02
C ILE A 15 7.89 1.56 -0.90
N GLU A 16 9.02 0.92 -0.63
CA GLU A 16 10.23 1.01 -1.45
C GLU A 16 10.00 0.50 -2.88
N SER A 17 9.26 -0.60 -3.03
CA SER A 17 8.90 -1.15 -4.34
C SER A 17 8.06 -0.16 -5.17
N VAL A 18 7.09 0.53 -4.55
CA VAL A 18 6.30 1.59 -5.20
C VAL A 18 7.19 2.76 -5.58
N ASN A 19 7.97 3.27 -4.63
CA ASN A 19 8.86 4.41 -4.86
C ASN A 19 9.87 4.12 -5.98
N ARG A 20 10.41 2.89 -6.04
CA ARG A 20 11.30 2.46 -7.12
C ARG A 20 10.61 2.48 -8.48
N GLN A 21 9.37 2.01 -8.57
CA GLN A 21 8.59 2.04 -9.83
C GLN A 21 8.30 3.46 -10.28
N ILE A 22 7.89 4.34 -9.37
CA ILE A 22 7.63 5.76 -9.65
C ILE A 22 8.92 6.44 -10.13
N ARG A 23 10.04 6.29 -9.41
CA ARG A 23 11.34 6.85 -9.82
C ARG A 23 11.77 6.36 -11.20
N LYS A 24 11.54 5.09 -11.53
CA LYS A 24 11.87 4.53 -12.85
C LYS A 24 11.10 5.23 -13.97
N ILE A 25 9.80 5.51 -13.76
CA ILE A 25 8.95 6.17 -14.76
C ILE A 25 9.34 7.64 -14.91
N ILE A 26 9.59 8.32 -13.78
CA ILE A 26 9.98 9.74 -13.77
C ILE A 26 11.36 9.91 -14.39
N LYS A 27 12.35 9.06 -14.09
CA LYS A 27 13.72 9.18 -14.62
C LYS A 27 13.77 9.12 -16.16
N ASN A 28 12.83 8.40 -16.79
CA ASN A 28 12.76 8.28 -18.25
C ASN A 28 11.96 9.39 -18.93
N LYS A 29 11.19 10.19 -18.17
CA LYS A 29 10.47 11.36 -18.69
C LYS A 29 11.28 12.61 -18.33
N GLY A 30 11.65 13.39 -19.34
CA GLY A 30 12.39 14.64 -19.15
C GLY A 30 11.55 15.72 -18.45
N VAL A 31 11.36 16.87 -19.09
CA VAL A 31 10.53 17.95 -18.55
C VAL A 31 9.05 17.62 -18.71
N PHE A 32 8.26 17.83 -17.65
CA PHE A 32 6.82 17.72 -17.70
C PHE A 32 6.20 19.06 -18.15
N PRO A 33 5.21 19.04 -19.05
CA PRO A 33 4.61 20.26 -19.59
C PRO A 33 3.64 20.97 -18.62
N ASP A 34 3.06 20.26 -17.65
CA ASP A 34 2.11 20.80 -16.66
C ASP A 34 2.03 19.88 -15.44
N ASP A 35 1.64 20.40 -14.28
CA ASP A 35 1.51 19.63 -13.04
C ASP A 35 0.46 18.51 -13.14
N LYS A 36 -0.63 18.73 -13.90
CA LYS A 36 -1.65 17.68 -14.12
C LYS A 36 -1.07 16.48 -14.85
N SER A 37 -0.07 16.69 -15.71
CA SER A 37 0.59 15.60 -16.43
C SER A 37 1.40 14.71 -15.48
N ILE A 38 2.03 15.29 -14.46
CA ILE A 38 2.77 14.57 -13.41
C ILE A 38 1.81 13.71 -12.61
N THR A 39 0.72 14.30 -12.11
CA THR A 39 -0.29 13.60 -11.30
C THR A 39 -0.90 12.44 -12.07
N LYS A 40 -1.20 12.63 -13.36
CA LYS A 40 -1.73 11.56 -14.22
C LYS A 40 -0.75 10.40 -14.36
N ILE A 41 0.55 10.68 -14.48
CA ILE A 41 1.57 9.64 -14.64
C ILE A 41 1.78 8.86 -13.34
N VAL A 42 1.82 9.55 -12.20
CA VAL A 42 1.89 8.90 -10.88
C VAL A 42 0.65 8.02 -10.66
N TYR A 43 -0.55 8.53 -10.98
CA TYR A 43 -1.78 7.74 -10.91
C TYR A 43 -1.73 6.49 -11.79
N LEU A 44 -1.29 6.60 -13.05
CA LEU A 44 -1.16 5.45 -13.95
C LEU A 44 -0.12 4.44 -13.44
N ALA A 45 0.99 4.91 -12.87
CA ALA A 45 2.01 4.07 -12.26
C ALA A 45 1.44 3.26 -11.09
N LEU A 46 0.69 3.93 -10.20
CA LEU A 46 0.02 3.29 -9.06
C LEU A 46 -1.04 2.30 -9.53
N LYS A 47 -1.87 2.66 -10.51
CA LYS A 47 -2.89 1.76 -11.08
C LYS A 47 -2.25 0.51 -11.69
N HIS A 48 -1.10 0.64 -12.34
CA HIS A 48 -0.38 -0.51 -12.88
C HIS A 48 0.28 -1.35 -11.78
N ALA A 49 0.83 -0.73 -10.75
CA ALA A 49 1.40 -1.44 -9.60
C ALA A 49 0.32 -2.23 -8.83
N ALA A 50 -0.85 -1.63 -8.63
CA ALA A 50 -1.99 -2.26 -7.95
C ALA A 50 -2.45 -3.56 -8.63
N LYS A 51 -2.39 -3.63 -9.97
CA LYS A 51 -2.69 -4.88 -10.72
C LYS A 51 -1.79 -6.06 -10.34
N LYS A 52 -0.59 -5.79 -9.80
CA LYS A 52 0.37 -6.82 -9.39
C LYS A 52 0.27 -7.18 -7.91
N TRP A 53 -0.53 -6.45 -7.13
CA TRP A 53 -0.76 -6.72 -5.71
C TRP A 53 -1.85 -7.76 -5.51
N THR A 54 -1.64 -8.93 -6.09
CA THR A 54 -2.57 -10.06 -6.00
C THR A 54 -2.21 -11.03 -4.87
N MET A 55 -0.98 -10.96 -4.37
CA MET A 55 -0.53 -11.84 -3.30
C MET A 55 -1.02 -11.34 -1.94
N PRO A 56 -1.71 -12.18 -1.15
CA PRO A 56 -2.13 -11.83 0.20
C PRO A 56 -0.91 -11.64 1.11
N ILE A 57 -1.04 -10.76 2.09
CA ILE A 57 -0.02 -10.55 3.12
C ILE A 57 0.11 -11.84 3.95
N LYS A 58 1.34 -12.32 4.11
CA LYS A 58 1.63 -13.52 4.89
C LYS A 58 1.21 -13.31 6.36
N GLU A 59 0.52 -14.29 6.93
CA GLU A 59 0.06 -14.28 8.34
C GLU A 59 -0.91 -13.13 8.68
N TRP A 60 -1.57 -12.54 7.68
CA TRP A 60 -2.49 -11.42 7.89
C TRP A 60 -3.64 -11.74 8.84
N SER A 61 -4.23 -12.94 8.76
CA SER A 61 -5.32 -13.36 9.66
C SER A 61 -4.90 -13.38 11.14
N LEU A 62 -3.65 -13.78 11.43
CA LEU A 62 -3.13 -13.78 12.80
C LEU A 62 -2.89 -12.34 13.29
N ALA A 63 -2.36 -11.48 12.42
CA ALA A 63 -2.18 -10.07 12.73
C ALA A 63 -3.53 -9.38 12.98
N LEU A 64 -4.55 -9.66 12.18
CA LEU A 64 -5.91 -9.13 12.34
C LEU A 64 -6.53 -9.50 13.69
N ASN A 65 -6.48 -10.77 14.08
CA ASN A 65 -6.99 -11.20 15.39
C ASN A 65 -6.30 -10.46 16.55
N GLN A 66 -5.00 -10.17 16.41
CA GLN A 66 -4.26 -9.40 17.41
C GLN A 66 -4.61 -7.91 17.39
N PHE A 67 -4.87 -7.33 16.22
CA PHE A 67 -5.37 -5.95 16.10
C PHE A 67 -6.76 -5.79 16.74
N GLU A 68 -7.65 -6.75 16.54
CA GLU A 68 -9.01 -6.76 17.14
C GLU A 68 -8.93 -6.77 18.67
N ILE A 69 -8.02 -7.57 19.24
CA ILE A 69 -7.81 -7.60 20.70
C ILE A 69 -7.18 -6.30 21.21
N LEU A 70 -6.17 -5.76 20.49
CA LEU A 70 -5.37 -4.63 20.97
C LEU A 70 -6.07 -3.28 20.83
N CYS A 71 -6.83 -3.10 19.76
CA CYS A 71 -7.36 -1.80 19.39
C CYS A 71 -8.90 -1.72 19.60
N GLY A 72 -9.60 -2.84 19.86
CA GLY A 72 -11.07 -2.90 19.98
C GLY A 72 -11.76 -3.50 18.74
N ASN A 73 -13.09 -3.62 18.79
CA ASN A 73 -13.90 -4.39 17.84
C ASN A 73 -14.11 -3.67 16.48
N PHE A 74 -13.05 -3.36 15.73
CA PHE A 74 -13.12 -2.66 14.41
C PHE A 74 -13.92 -3.40 13.34
N LYS A 75 -14.15 -4.70 13.55
CA LYS A 75 -14.83 -5.53 12.56
C LYS A 75 -16.24 -5.02 12.27
N TYR A 76 -16.89 -4.39 13.24
CA TYR A 76 -18.21 -3.78 13.07
C TYR A 76 -18.13 -2.42 12.36
N GLU A 77 -17.11 -1.60 12.65
CA GLU A 77 -16.92 -0.28 12.00
C GLU A 77 -16.48 -0.37 10.53
N LEU A 78 -15.70 -1.40 10.17
CA LEU A 78 -15.23 -1.63 8.80
C LEU A 78 -16.30 -2.20 7.87
N LEU A 79 -17.34 -2.86 8.41
CA LEU A 79 -18.47 -3.38 7.63
C LEU A 79 -19.57 -2.34 7.41
N GLU A 80 -19.59 -1.26 8.19
CA GLU A 80 -20.53 -0.14 8.00
C GLU A 80 -19.97 0.95 7.07
N ASN A 81 -18.66 0.96 6.83
CA ASN A 81 -17.99 1.92 5.95
C ASN A 81 -17.30 1.18 4.80
N ASP A 82 -18.10 0.56 3.93
CA ASP A 82 -17.62 0.09 2.62
C ASP A 82 -17.16 1.30 1.78
N PHE A 83 -15.94 1.22 1.24
CA PHE A 83 -15.43 2.10 0.19
C PHE A 83 -16.12 1.85 -1.15
#